data_AF-A0A920CB32-F1
#
_entry.id   AF-A0A920CB32-F1
#
_cell.length_a   1.000
_cell.length_b   1.000
_cell.length_c   1.000
_cell.angle_alpha   90.00
_cell.angle_beta   90.00
_cell.angle_gamma   90.00
#
_symmetry.space_group_name_H-M   'P 1'
#
loop_
_entity.id
_entity.type
_entity.pdbx_description
1 polymer ?
#
loop_
_entity_poly.entity_id
_entity_poly.type
_entity_poly.pdbx_seq_one_letter_code
_entity_poly.pdbx_strand_id
1 'polypeptide(L)'
;MLQQALQKIQKEVGEKPKDDYVGHVGAFLIKYVKEHPEHAAFIIADEKTISGSFSFMEAEARKRNARVLSDAEGFEIVLKYFGVPVQTEMKKAAEPELTITSLDDLL
;
A
#
# COMPACT_ATOMS: atom_id res chain seq x y z
N MET A 1 19.98 1.58 -7.39
CA MET A 1 18.83 1.45 -6.47
C MET A 1 17.53 1.27 -7.25
N LEU A 2 16.97 2.29 -7.93
CA LEU A 2 15.67 2.16 -8.63
C LEU A 2 15.57 0.93 -9.55
N GLN A 3 16.52 0.75 -10.47
CA GLN A 3 16.51 -0.37 -11.41
C GLN A 3 16.60 -1.73 -10.69
N GLN A 4 17.38 -1.83 -9.61
CA GLN A 4 17.52 -3.05 -8.81
C GLN A 4 16.22 -3.37 -8.07
N ALA A 5 15.55 -2.37 -7.51
CA ALA A 5 14.24 -2.54 -6.89
C ALA A 5 13.21 -3.04 -7.91
N LEU A 6 13.17 -2.43 -9.11
CA LEU A 6 12.27 -2.86 -10.19
C LEU A 6 12.56 -4.29 -10.64
N GLN A 7 13.82 -4.66 -10.82
CA GLN A 7 14.22 -6.03 -11.18
C GLN A 7 13.81 -7.04 -10.10
N LYS A 8 14.01 -6.71 -8.82
CA LYS A 8 13.59 -7.57 -7.70
C LYS A 8 12.08 -7.78 -7.69
N ILE A 9 11.30 -6.71 -7.79
CA ILE A 9 9.83 -6.81 -7.83
C ILE A 9 9.39 -7.66 -9.03
N GLN A 10 9.94 -7.41 -10.21
CA GLN A 10 9.59 -8.17 -11.43
C GLN A 10 9.96 -9.65 -11.30
N LYS A 11 11.09 -9.96 -10.68
CA LYS A 11 11.51 -11.34 -10.40
C LYS A 11 10.50 -12.04 -9.49
N GLU A 12 10.13 -11.42 -8.37
CA GLU A 12 9.16 -12.00 -7.43
C GLU A 12 7.78 -12.22 -8.07
N VAL A 13 7.32 -11.29 -8.91
CA VAL A 13 6.07 -11.44 -9.69
C VAL A 13 6.20 -12.57 -10.71
N GLY A 14 7.32 -12.66 -11.43
CA GLY A 14 7.57 -13.70 -12.42
C GLY A 14 7.71 -15.10 -11.83
N GLU A 15 8.19 -15.24 -10.59
CA GLU A 15 8.28 -16.51 -9.87
C GLU A 15 6.91 -17.03 -9.41
N LYS A 16 5.91 -16.16 -9.29
CA LYS A 16 4.55 -16.50 -8.82
C LYS A 16 3.45 -15.97 -9.75
N PRO A 17 3.42 -16.38 -11.03
CA PRO A 17 2.52 -15.81 -12.04
C PRO A 17 1.03 -16.12 -11.83
N LYS A 18 0.69 -17.02 -10.90
CA LYS A 18 -0.70 -17.38 -10.54
C LYS A 18 -1.14 -16.82 -9.18
N ASP A 19 -0.28 -16.05 -8.53
CA ASP A 19 -0.58 -15.44 -7.24
C ASP A 19 -1.07 -14.01 -7.48
N ASP A 20 -2.39 -13.84 -7.47
CA ASP A 20 -3.04 -12.55 -7.74
C ASP A 20 -2.60 -11.47 -6.75
N TYR A 21 -2.34 -11.84 -5.50
CA TYR A 21 -1.84 -10.90 -4.50
C TYR A 21 -0.44 -10.40 -4.87
N VAL A 22 0.46 -11.33 -5.22
CA VAL A 22 1.83 -10.95 -5.63
C VAL A 22 1.81 -10.08 -6.88
N GLY A 23 0.96 -10.41 -7.86
CA GLY A 23 0.78 -9.59 -9.05
C GLY A 23 0.28 -8.18 -8.75
N HIS A 24 -0.76 -8.07 -7.91
CA HIS A 24 -1.37 -6.79 -7.56
C HIS A 24 -0.43 -5.88 -6.75
N VAL A 25 0.21 -6.43 -5.72
CA VAL A 25 1.16 -5.68 -4.90
C VAL A 25 2.44 -5.37 -5.67
N GLY A 26 2.89 -6.26 -6.56
CA GLY A 26 4.01 -6.00 -7.44
C GLY A 26 3.76 -4.81 -8.37
N ALA A 27 2.57 -4.72 -8.98
CA ALA A 27 2.17 -3.58 -9.80
C ALA A 27 2.14 -2.27 -9.00
N PHE A 28 1.59 -2.32 -7.78
CA PHE A 28 1.62 -1.19 -6.85
C PHE A 28 3.05 -0.74 -6.52
N LEU A 29 3.94 -1.65 -6.12
CA LEU A 29 5.31 -1.32 -5.75
C LEU A 29 6.13 -0.77 -6.93
N ILE A 30 5.90 -1.29 -8.15
CA ILE A 30 6.53 -0.76 -9.37
C ILE A 30 6.12 0.70 -9.60
N LYS A 31 4.82 1.00 -9.46
CA LYS A 31 4.33 2.38 -9.58
C LYS A 31 4.93 3.25 -8.49
N TYR A 32 4.85 2.80 -7.24
CA TYR A 32 5.33 3.53 -6.06
C TYR A 32 6.81 3.92 -6.18
N VAL A 33 7.69 2.97 -6.52
CA VAL A 33 9.14 3.24 -6.58
C VAL A 33 9.53 4.13 -7.77
N LYS A 34 8.70 4.18 -8.83
CA LYS A 34 8.90 5.14 -9.93
C LYS A 34 8.53 6.57 -9.52
N GLU A 35 7.49 6.71 -8.70
CA GLU A 35 7.04 7.99 -8.14
C GLU A 35 7.95 8.47 -6.99
N HIS A 36 8.52 7.53 -6.23
CA HIS A 36 9.38 7.74 -5.08
C HIS A 36 10.71 6.96 -5.21
N PRO A 37 11.59 7.35 -6.16
CA PRO A 37 12.85 6.63 -6.40
C PRO A 37 13.79 6.61 -5.19
N GLU A 38 13.68 7.59 -4.28
CA GLU A 38 14.38 7.66 -3.00
C GLU A 38 14.05 6.47 -2.08
N HIS A 39 12.87 5.87 -2.22
CA HIS A 39 12.44 4.73 -1.42
C HIS A 39 12.90 3.37 -1.98
N ALA A 40 13.56 3.34 -3.14
CA ALA A 40 14.01 2.10 -3.77
C ALA A 40 14.90 1.23 -2.87
N ALA A 41 15.72 1.86 -2.01
CA ALA A 41 16.61 1.15 -1.09
C ALA A 41 15.85 0.24 -0.10
N PHE A 42 14.66 0.65 0.35
CA PHE A 42 13.83 -0.13 1.28
C PHE A 42 13.26 -1.40 0.66
N ILE A 43 13.08 -1.40 -0.66
CA ILE A 43 12.49 -2.53 -1.40
C ILE A 43 13.54 -3.61 -1.73
N ILE A 44 14.81 -3.22 -1.86
CA ILE A 44 15.90 -4.12 -2.28
C ILE A 44 16.29 -5.10 -1.17
N ALA A 45 15.93 -4.83 0.09
CA ALA A 45 16.23 -5.69 1.23
C ALA A 45 15.85 -7.16 0.96
N ASP A 46 16.84 -8.05 0.96
CA ASP A 46 16.71 -9.44 0.52
C ASP A 46 15.78 -10.26 1.42
N GLU A 47 15.69 -9.91 2.70
CA GLU A 47 14.82 -10.56 3.67
C GLU A 47 13.34 -10.21 3.50
N LYS A 48 13.02 -9.17 2.70
CA LYS A 48 11.66 -8.69 2.49
C LYS A 48 11.14 -9.10 1.13
N THR A 49 9.99 -9.74 1.10
CA THR A 49 9.34 -10.21 -0.13
C THR A 49 7.89 -9.74 -0.20
N ILE A 50 7.33 -9.70 -1.40
CA ILE A 50 5.91 -9.40 -1.62
C ILE A 50 5.05 -10.42 -0.88
N SER A 51 5.35 -11.71 -0.97
CA SER A 51 4.60 -12.70 -0.17
C SER A 51 4.79 -12.49 1.35
N GLY A 52 5.95 -12.02 1.78
CA GLY A 52 6.18 -11.65 3.19
C GLY A 52 5.30 -10.48 3.64
N SER A 53 5.03 -9.50 2.77
CA SER A 53 4.11 -8.42 3.09
C SER A 53 2.67 -8.89 3.26
N PHE A 54 2.27 -10.01 2.63
CA PHE A 54 0.95 -10.61 2.84
C PHE A 54 0.79 -11.08 4.29
N SER A 55 1.72 -11.90 4.78
CA SER A 55 1.68 -12.41 6.15
C SER A 55 1.75 -11.28 7.18
N PHE A 56 2.51 -10.23 6.89
CA PHE A 56 2.55 -9.03 7.72
C PHE A 56 1.19 -8.32 7.74
N MET A 57 0.56 -8.17 6.57
CA MET A 57 -0.78 -7.56 6.43
C MET A 57 -1.86 -8.36 7.15
N GLU A 58 -1.88 -9.69 7.03
CA GLU A 58 -2.79 -10.56 7.78
C GLU A 58 -2.64 -10.40 9.29
N ALA A 59 -1.39 -10.31 9.77
CA ALA A 59 -1.10 -10.11 11.19
C ALA A 59 -1.61 -8.75 11.68
N GLU A 60 -1.42 -7.66 10.93
CA GLU A 60 -1.93 -6.33 11.28
C GLU A 60 -3.47 -6.29 11.23
N ALA A 61 -4.10 -6.92 10.24
CA ALA A 61 -5.56 -7.03 10.16
C ALA A 61 -6.14 -7.77 11.37
N ARG A 62 -5.52 -8.90 11.76
CA ARG A 62 -5.92 -9.68 12.93
C ARG A 62 -5.82 -8.87 14.23
N LYS A 63 -4.76 -8.10 14.44
CA LYS A 63 -4.61 -7.23 15.62
C LYS A 63 -5.75 -6.21 15.73
N ARG A 64 -6.27 -5.75 14.59
CA ARG A 64 -7.36 -4.78 14.50
C ARG A 64 -8.75 -5.41 14.51
N ASN A 65 -8.85 -6.75 14.61
CA ASN A 65 -10.10 -7.50 14.36
C ASN A 65 -10.77 -7.14 13.01
N ALA A 66 -9.97 -6.72 12.02
CA ALA A 66 -10.45 -6.37 10.69
C ALA A 66 -10.60 -7.64 9.85
N ARG A 67 -11.79 -7.85 9.28
CA ARG A 67 -12.05 -8.95 8.33
C ARG A 67 -11.60 -8.60 6.91
N VAL A 68 -11.63 -7.32 6.58
CA VAL A 68 -11.27 -6.76 5.27
C VAL A 68 -10.51 -5.46 5.53
N LEU A 69 -9.46 -5.24 4.77
CA LEU A 69 -8.76 -3.96 4.69
C LEU A 69 -9.13 -3.31 3.35
N SER A 70 -9.22 -2.00 3.31
CA SER A 70 -9.25 -1.29 2.03
C SER A 70 -7.90 -1.41 1.33
N ASP A 71 -7.87 -1.24 0.00
CA ASP A 71 -6.63 -1.26 -0.78
C ASP A 71 -5.61 -0.26 -0.24
N ALA A 72 -6.06 0.95 0.13
CA ALA A 72 -5.21 2.00 0.70
C ALA A 72 -4.54 1.55 2.01
N GLU A 73 -5.29 0.97 2.94
CA GLU A 73 -4.74 0.45 4.19
C GLU A 73 -3.80 -0.74 3.95
N GLY A 74 -4.16 -1.63 3.03
CA GLY A 74 -3.34 -2.77 2.65
C GLY A 74 -1.98 -2.31 2.10
N PHE A 75 -1.98 -1.36 1.17
CA PHE A 75 -0.77 -0.80 0.59
C PHE A 75 0.09 -0.04 1.60
N GLU A 76 -0.53 0.71 2.52
CA GLU A 76 0.20 1.37 3.60
C GLU A 76 0.92 0.34 4.49
N ILE A 77 0.25 -0.77 4.83
CA ILE A 77 0.85 -1.86 5.61
C ILE A 77 1.97 -2.55 4.82
N VAL A 78 1.84 -2.72 3.51
CA VAL A 78 2.91 -3.24 2.65
C VAL A 78 4.13 -2.31 2.69
N LEU A 79 3.94 -0.99 2.53
CA LEU A 79 5.05 -0.03 2.61
C LEU A 79 5.72 -0.05 3.99
N LYS A 80 4.92 -0.14 5.06
CA LYS A 80 5.38 -0.31 6.44
C LYS A 80 6.22 -1.57 6.62
N TYR A 81 5.81 -2.71 6.03
CA TYR A 81 6.60 -3.95 6.03
C TYR A 81 7.98 -3.73 5.41
N PHE A 82 8.04 -3.04 4.27
CA PHE A 82 9.31 -2.68 3.61
C PHE A 82 10.13 -1.63 4.39
N GLY A 83 9.55 -0.96 5.39
CA GLY A 83 10.22 0.06 6.19
C GLY A 83 10.28 1.41 5.49
N VAL A 84 9.44 1.60 4.48
CA VAL A 84 9.28 2.87 3.80
C VAL A 84 8.62 3.86 4.78
N PRO A 85 9.17 5.07 4.95
CA PRO A 85 8.56 6.08 5.78
C PRO A 85 7.28 6.59 5.11
N VAL A 86 6.15 5.98 5.43
CA VAL A 86 4.85 6.49 5.00
C VAL A 86 4.58 7.72 5.87
N GLN A 87 4.58 8.91 5.26
CA GLN A 87 3.96 10.06 5.89
C GLN A 87 2.49 9.68 6.03
N THR A 88 2.09 9.36 7.25
CA THR A 88 0.70 9.17 7.65
C THR A 88 0.07 10.56 7.56
N GLU A 89 -0.20 11.02 6.34
CA GLU A 89 -1.25 11.98 6.14
C GLU A 89 -2.51 11.24 6.54
N MET A 90 -2.87 11.40 7.81
CA MET A 90 -4.21 11.18 8.28
C MET A 90 -5.11 11.98 7.33
N LYS A 91 -5.62 11.31 6.29
CA LYS A 91 -6.90 11.65 5.71
C LYS A 91 -7.90 11.45 6.85
N LYS A 92 -8.00 12.46 7.71
CA LYS A 92 -9.27 12.83 8.31
C LYS A 92 -10.20 12.89 7.10
N ALA A 93 -11.12 11.92 7.04
CA ALA A 93 -12.21 11.98 6.11
C ALA A 93 -12.73 13.42 6.18
N ALA A 94 -12.61 14.15 5.07
CA ALA A 94 -13.42 15.33 4.90
C ALA A 94 -14.84 14.79 4.87
N GLU A 95 -15.47 14.77 6.05
CA GLU A 95 -16.92 14.83 6.14
C GLU A 95 -17.32 15.92 5.15
N PRO A 96 -18.19 15.65 4.16
CA PRO A 96 -18.75 16.74 3.40
C PRO A 96 -19.43 17.63 4.43
N GLU A 97 -18.87 18.81 4.69
CA GLU A 97 -19.59 19.88 5.37
C GLU A 97 -20.80 20.15 4.48
N LEU A 98 -21.93 19.57 4.86
CA LEU A 98 -23.22 19.99 4.34
C LEU A 98 -23.42 21.41 4.86
N THR A 99 -22.91 22.39 4.11
CA THR A 99 -23.35 23.77 4.19
C THR A 99 -24.78 23.82 3.67
N ILE A 100 -25.74 23.40 4.50
CA ILE A 100 -27.11 23.89 4.41
C ILE A 100 -27.08 25.33 4.90
N THR A 101 -26.87 26.27 3.99
CA THR A 101 -26.73 27.71 4.34
C THR A 101 -28.06 28.42 4.61
N SER A 102 -29.22 27.82 4.35
CA SER A 102 -30.50 28.37 4.83
C SER A 102 -31.65 27.39 4.67
N LEU A 103 -32.70 27.60 5.46
CA LEU A 103 -34.01 26.95 5.34
C LEU A 103 -34.83 27.45 4.13
N ASP A 104 -34.30 28.38 3.33
CA ASP A 104 -35.04 29.07 2.26
C ASP A 104 -35.10 28.29 0.95
N ASP A 105 -34.33 27.20 0.79
CA ASP A 105 -34.37 26.34 -0.40
C ASP A 105 -35.40 25.20 -0.33
N LEU A 106 -36.27 25.19 0.70
CA LEU A 106 -37.29 24.15 0.93
C LEU A 106 -38.74 24.63 0.81
N LEU A 107 -38.99 25.81 0.23
CA LEU A 107 -40.33 26.35 -0.03
C LEU A 107 -40.56 26.64 -1.52
#